data_AF-A0A164RPC4-F1
#
_entry.id   AF-A0A164RPC4-F1
#
_cell.length_a   1.000
_cell.length_b   1.000
_cell.length_c   1.000
_cell.angle_alpha   90.00
_cell.angle_beta   90.00
_cell.angle_gamma   90.00
#
_symmetry.space_group_name_H-M   'P 1'
#
loop_
_entity.id
_entity.type
_entity.pdbx_description
1 polymer ?
#
loop_
_entity_poly.entity_id
_entity_poly.type
_entity_poly.pdbx_seq_one_letter_code
_entity_poly.pdbx_strand_id
1 'polypeptide(L)'
;MGWFGDDSDQAQSYQQVQDGGNQASWSHELIAGAAAYEASKAYENHVANNGNPGSHPEAVEIASGLAGAFVDREVETRGLDWIDKEKAKRQASEQIQQNFTQDQWQGGGGGY
;
A
#
# COMPACT_ATOMS: atom_id res chain seq x y z
N MET A 1 8.82 -1.85 9.51
CA MET A 1 8.11 -2.92 8.79
C MET A 1 6.69 -2.45 8.84
N GLY A 2 6.13 -2.10 7.67
CA GLY A 2 4.82 -1.47 7.52
C GLY A 2 3.73 -2.19 8.32
N TRP A 3 2.54 -1.60 8.39
CA TRP A 3 1.43 -2.21 9.12
C TRP A 3 0.98 -3.57 8.59
N PHE A 4 1.41 -3.94 7.37
CA PHE A 4 1.29 -5.30 6.86
C PHE A 4 2.50 -6.12 7.32
N GLY A 5 2.23 -7.23 8.03
CA GLY A 5 3.28 -8.22 8.30
C GLY A 5 3.81 -8.85 7.01
N ASP A 6 5.05 -9.33 6.99
CA ASP A 6 5.66 -9.88 5.77
C ASP A 6 5.02 -11.18 5.28
N ASP A 7 4.21 -11.82 6.14
CA ASP A 7 3.42 -13.01 5.80
C ASP A 7 2.02 -12.67 5.28
N SER A 8 1.66 -11.38 5.15
CA SER A 8 0.34 -10.97 4.68
C SER A 8 0.14 -11.19 3.18
N ASP A 9 -1.12 -11.29 2.74
CA ASP A 9 -1.47 -11.41 1.32
C ASP A 9 -0.91 -10.24 0.48
N GLN A 10 -0.84 -9.04 1.06
CA GLN A 10 -0.27 -7.84 0.44
C GLN A 10 1.25 -7.95 0.27
N ALA A 11 1.95 -8.50 1.27
CA ALA A 11 3.38 -8.76 1.19
C ALA A 11 3.70 -9.81 0.13
N GLN A 12 2.91 -10.89 0.06
CA GLN A 12 3.03 -11.90 -0.99
C GLN A 12 2.72 -11.33 -2.38
N SER A 13 1.68 -10.49 -2.48
CA SER A 13 1.34 -9.80 -3.72
C SER A 13 2.48 -8.92 -4.21
N TYR A 14 3.10 -8.16 -3.29
CA TYR A 14 4.26 -7.34 -3.59
C TYR A 14 5.45 -8.17 -4.08
N GLN A 15 5.78 -9.26 -3.40
CA GLN A 15 6.85 -10.16 -3.81
C GLN A 15 6.60 -10.71 -5.22
N GLN A 16 5.37 -11.15 -5.51
CA GLN A 16 5.01 -11.66 -6.83
C GLN A 16 5.15 -10.62 -7.95
N VAL A 17 4.79 -9.36 -7.67
CA VAL A 17 5.00 -8.24 -8.60
C VAL A 17 6.48 -7.90 -8.76
N GLN A 18 7.25 -7.95 -7.67
CA GLN A 18 8.68 -7.64 -7.66
C GLN A 18 9.52 -8.70 -8.38
N ASP A 19 9.23 -9.98 -8.16
CA ASP A 19 9.93 -11.11 -8.78
C ASP A 19 9.67 -11.23 -10.29
N GLY A 20 8.74 -10.44 -10.82
CA GLY A 20 8.50 -10.35 -12.26
C GLY A 20 7.92 -11.63 -12.84
N GLY A 21 7.03 -12.30 -12.10
CA GLY A 21 6.30 -13.48 -12.57
C GLY A 21 5.47 -13.25 -13.84
N ASN A 22 4.69 -14.24 -14.26
CA ASN A 22 3.90 -14.15 -15.49
C ASN A 22 2.85 -13.03 -15.40
N GLN A 23 3.16 -11.87 -15.98
CA GLN A 23 2.30 -10.68 -15.96
C GLN A 23 0.89 -10.98 -16.48
N ALA A 24 0.72 -11.89 -17.44
CA ALA A 24 -0.60 -12.26 -17.96
C ALA A 24 -1.54 -12.88 -16.91
N SER A 25 -1.01 -13.33 -15.76
CA SER A 25 -1.79 -13.83 -14.62
C SER A 25 -2.11 -12.77 -13.57
N TRP A 26 -1.59 -11.55 -13.72
CA TRP A 26 -1.79 -10.49 -12.74
C TRP A 26 -3.21 -9.95 -12.78
N SER A 27 -3.81 -9.85 -11.60
CA SER A 27 -5.12 -9.28 -11.37
C SER A 27 -5.02 -7.89 -10.74
N HIS A 28 -6.11 -7.12 -10.80
CA HIS A 28 -6.20 -5.82 -10.13
C HIS A 28 -6.00 -5.95 -8.62
N GLU A 29 -6.45 -7.06 -8.03
CA GLU A 29 -6.29 -7.35 -6.61
C GLU A 29 -4.83 -7.60 -6.24
N LEU A 30 -4.08 -8.31 -7.10
CA LEU A 30 -2.65 -8.51 -6.91
C LEU A 30 -1.89 -7.17 -6.93
N ILE A 31 -2.17 -6.34 -7.93
CA ILE A 31 -1.56 -5.02 -8.05
C ILE A 31 -1.98 -4.11 -6.89
N ALA A 32 -3.24 -4.16 -6.47
CA ALA A 32 -3.75 -3.42 -5.32
C ALA A 32 -3.08 -3.84 -4.01
N GLY A 33 -2.91 -5.15 -3.78
CA GLY A 33 -2.22 -5.68 -2.61
C GLY A 33 -0.75 -5.28 -2.58
N ALA A 34 -0.06 -5.42 -3.71
CA ALA A 34 1.31 -4.95 -3.85
C ALA A 34 1.45 -3.44 -3.57
N ALA A 35 0.52 -2.65 -4.11
CA ALA A 35 0.48 -1.20 -3.91
C ALA A 35 0.23 -0.82 -2.44
N ALA A 36 -0.70 -1.49 -1.77
CA ALA A 36 -0.98 -1.26 -0.35
C ALA A 36 0.26 -1.56 0.50
N TYR A 37 0.94 -2.68 0.25
CA TYR A 37 2.15 -3.05 0.97
C TYR A 37 3.30 -2.04 0.76
N GLU A 38 3.58 -1.68 -0.49
CA GLU A 38 4.61 -0.66 -0.79
C GLU A 38 4.26 0.69 -0.15
N ALA A 39 2.99 1.11 -0.24
CA ALA A 39 2.51 2.35 0.36
C ALA A 39 2.71 2.37 1.88
N SER A 40 2.52 1.23 2.56
CA SER A 40 2.77 1.14 3.99
C SER A 40 4.24 1.40 4.34
N LYS A 41 5.18 0.86 3.55
CA LYS A 41 6.63 1.09 3.73
C LYS A 41 7.01 2.53 3.42
N ALA A 42 6.48 3.07 2.33
CA ALA A 42 6.72 4.45 1.94
C ALA A 42 6.15 5.44 2.98
N TYR A 43 5.01 5.12 3.57
CA TYR A 43 4.42 5.89 4.67
C TYR A 43 5.30 5.85 5.92
N GLU A 44 5.83 4.70 6.33
CA GLU A 44 6.76 4.63 7.47
C GLU A 44 7.98 5.54 7.25
N ASN A 45 8.54 5.51 6.04
CA ASN A 45 9.65 6.39 5.68
C ASN A 45 9.22 7.86 5.70
N HIS A 46 8.00 8.17 5.26
CA HIS A 46 7.45 9.53 5.35
C HIS A 46 7.36 9.99 6.81
N VAL A 47 6.86 9.14 7.71
CA VAL A 47 6.75 9.42 9.15
C VAL A 47 8.13 9.58 9.80
N ALA A 48 9.08 8.72 9.47
CA ALA A 48 10.44 8.81 10.00
C ALA A 48 11.14 10.13 9.64
N ASN A 49 10.83 10.68 8.46
CA ASN A 49 11.44 11.92 7.97
C ASN A 49 10.66 13.20 8.33
N ASN A 50 9.32 13.14 8.40
CA ASN A 50 8.45 14.31 8.55
C ASN A 50 7.68 14.34 9.88
N GLY A 51 7.69 13.24 10.65
CA GLY A 51 6.85 13.05 11.83
C GLY A 51 5.50 12.42 11.49
N ASN A 52 4.72 12.11 12.53
CA ASN A 52 3.38 11.55 12.37
C ASN A 52 2.41 12.57 11.75
N PRO A 53 1.47 12.14 10.88
CA PRO A 53 0.39 12.99 10.42
C PRO A 53 -0.47 13.50 11.57
N GLY A 54 -1.15 14.62 11.36
CA GLY A 54 -2.01 15.26 12.37
C GLY A 54 -3.30 14.48 12.63
N SER A 55 -3.70 13.55 11.76
CA SER A 55 -4.90 12.75 11.95
C SER A 55 -4.87 11.41 11.21
N HIS A 56 -5.71 10.46 11.66
CA HIS A 56 -5.89 9.17 10.99
C HIS A 56 -6.40 9.30 9.54
N PRO A 57 -7.38 10.17 9.22
CA PRO A 57 -7.78 10.42 7.83
C PRO A 57 -6.61 10.91 6.96
N GLU A 58 -5.78 11.82 7.49
CA GLU A 58 -4.61 12.34 6.79
C GLU A 58 -3.57 11.23 6.53
N ALA A 59 -3.36 10.33 7.48
CA ALA A 59 -2.50 9.17 7.29
C ALA A 59 -2.99 8.24 6.17
N VAL A 60 -4.29 7.94 6.16
CA VAL A 60 -4.93 7.13 5.10
C VAL A 60 -4.84 7.82 3.74
N GLU A 61 -5.01 9.14 3.69
CA GLU A 61 -4.88 9.92 2.46
C GLU A 61 -3.46 9.85 1.88
N ILE A 62 -2.44 10.09 2.71
CA ILE A 62 -1.03 10.01 2.30
C ILE A 62 -0.72 8.61 1.77
N ALA A 63 -1.09 7.57 2.52
CA ALA A 63 -0.86 6.18 2.12
C ALA A 63 -1.61 5.79 0.84
N SER A 64 -2.86 6.22 0.69
CA SER A 64 -3.65 5.98 -0.52
C SER A 64 -3.03 6.68 -1.75
N GLY A 65 -2.50 7.89 -1.56
CA GLY A 65 -1.75 8.60 -2.61
C GLY A 65 -0.49 7.85 -3.04
N LEU A 66 0.27 7.32 -2.07
CA LEU A 66 1.46 6.50 -2.33
C LEU A 66 1.10 5.21 -3.08
N ALA A 67 0.03 4.53 -2.66
CA ALA A 67 -0.47 3.34 -3.36
C ALA A 67 -0.88 3.66 -4.80
N GLY A 68 -1.59 4.77 -5.00
CA GLY A 68 -2.02 5.17 -6.33
C GLY A 68 -0.86 5.45 -7.27
N ALA A 69 0.18 6.14 -6.78
CA ALA A 69 1.41 6.36 -7.53
C ALA A 69 2.13 5.05 -7.89
N PHE A 70 2.12 4.06 -6.99
CA PHE A 70 2.67 2.73 -7.27
C PHE A 70 1.86 2.00 -8.36
N VAL A 71 0.53 1.98 -8.26
CA VAL A 71 -0.34 1.38 -9.28
C VAL A 71 -0.09 2.00 -10.65
N ASP A 72 -0.07 3.34 -10.73
CA ASP A 72 0.16 4.05 -11.99
C ASP A 72 1.51 3.66 -12.60
N ARG A 73 2.57 3.69 -11.78
CA ARG A 73 3.92 3.28 -12.22
C ARG A 73 3.95 1.85 -12.72
N GLU A 74 3.42 0.87 -11.97
CA GLU A 74 3.51 -0.54 -12.35
C GLU A 74 2.73 -0.83 -13.63
N VAL A 75 1.53 -0.25 -13.78
CA VAL A 75 0.71 -0.42 -14.97
C VAL A 75 1.39 0.22 -16.20
N GLU A 76 1.93 1.43 -16.05
CA GLU A 76 2.57 2.16 -17.16
C GLU A 76 3.91 1.55 -17.58
N THR A 77 4.74 1.15 -16.62
CA THR A 77 6.08 0.65 -16.91
C THR A 77 6.07 -0.79 -17.42
N ARG A 78 5.07 -1.59 -17.03
CA ARG A 78 4.94 -2.99 -17.42
C ARG A 78 3.88 -3.25 -18.49
N GLY A 79 3.18 -2.21 -18.95
CA GLY A 79 2.19 -2.33 -20.03
C GLY A 79 0.99 -3.19 -19.65
N LEU A 80 0.49 -3.07 -18.42
CA LEU A 80 -0.62 -3.87 -17.89
C LEU A 80 -1.98 -3.32 -18.36
N ASP A 81 -2.20 -3.19 -19.67
CA ASP A 81 -3.37 -2.49 -20.23
C ASP A 81 -4.72 -3.16 -19.88
N TRP A 82 -4.71 -4.43 -19.47
CA TRP A 82 -5.90 -5.14 -18.99
C TRP A 82 -6.23 -4.82 -17.52
N ILE A 83 -5.33 -4.16 -16.80
CA ILE A 83 -5.53 -3.67 -15.44
C ILE A 83 -6.17 -2.28 -15.51
N ASP A 84 -7.28 -2.16 -14.81
CA ASP A 84 -8.01 -0.93 -14.57
C ASP A 84 -7.35 -0.27 -13.36
N LYS A 85 -6.56 0.76 -13.65
CA LYS A 85 -5.80 1.52 -12.66
C LYS A 85 -6.72 2.04 -11.55
N GLU A 86 -7.88 2.56 -11.88
CA GLU A 86 -8.80 3.16 -10.91
C GLU A 86 -9.40 2.10 -9.99
N LYS A 87 -9.72 0.91 -10.53
CA LYS A 87 -10.15 -0.21 -9.72
C LYS A 87 -9.05 -0.68 -8.76
N ALA A 88 -7.81 -0.83 -9.25
CA ALA A 88 -6.69 -1.25 -8.43
C ALA A 88 -6.34 -0.21 -7.34
N LYS A 89 -6.36 1.08 -7.68
CA LYS A 89 -6.21 2.19 -6.72
C LYS A 89 -7.26 2.13 -5.63
N ARG A 90 -8.54 1.99 -6.00
CA ARG A 90 -9.64 1.92 -5.03
C ARG A 90 -9.48 0.72 -4.10
N GLN A 91 -9.15 -0.45 -4.65
CA GLN A 91 -8.89 -1.65 -3.83
C GLN A 91 -7.69 -1.47 -2.90
N ALA A 92 -6.61 -0.83 -3.36
CA ALA A 92 -5.45 -0.55 -2.51
C ALA A 92 -5.82 0.39 -1.36
N SER A 93 -6.56 1.46 -1.64
CA SER A 93 -7.06 2.38 -0.61
C SER A 93 -8.01 1.69 0.38
N GLU A 94 -8.90 0.82 -0.09
CA GLU A 94 -9.78 0.01 0.76
C GLU A 94 -8.95 -0.90 1.68
N GLN A 95 -7.92 -1.56 1.15
CA GLN A 95 -7.02 -2.39 1.96
C GLN A 95 -6.24 -1.57 2.98
N ILE A 96 -5.74 -0.39 2.60
CA ILE A 96 -5.06 0.53 3.51
C ILE A 96 -6.03 0.94 4.62
N GLN A 97 -7.23 1.40 4.28
CA GLN A 97 -8.22 1.84 5.27
C GLN A 97 -8.62 0.72 6.24
N GLN A 98 -8.74 -0.52 5.75
CA GLN A 98 -9.09 -1.68 6.59
C GLN A 98 -7.95 -2.12 7.51
N ASN A 99 -6.71 -2.02 7.06
CA ASN A 99 -5.54 -2.49 7.81
C ASN A 99 -4.88 -1.40 8.66
N PHE A 100 -5.18 -0.13 8.37
CA PHE A 100 -4.79 1.00 9.20
C PHE A 100 -5.66 1.00 10.46
N THR A 101 -5.24 0.20 11.44
CA THR A 101 -5.94 0.05 12.72
C THR A 101 -5.64 1.24 13.62
N GLN A 102 -6.69 1.74 14.29
CA GLN A 102 -6.60 2.82 15.27
C GLN A 102 -5.62 2.51 16.43
N ASP A 103 -5.32 1.23 16.68
CA ASP A 103 -4.32 0.77 17.66
C ASP A 103 -2.90 1.24 17.33
N GLN A 104 -2.50 1.33 16.06
CA GLN A 104 -1.20 1.91 15.68
C GLN A 104 -1.15 3.42 15.94
N TRP A 105 -2.29 4.11 15.85
CA TRP A 105 -2.41 5.53 16.12
C TRP A 105 -2.33 5.87 17.62
N GLN A 106 -2.83 4.98 18.49
CA GLN A 106 -2.80 5.17 19.94
C GLN A 106 -1.52 4.64 20.62
N GLY A 107 -0.77 3.74 19.98
CA GLY A 107 0.44 3.12 20.54
C GLY A 107 1.70 4.01 20.62
N GLY A 108 1.70 5.20 20.03
CA GLY A 108 2.81 6.17 20.11
C GLY A 108 2.75 7.15 21.29
N GLY A 109 1.72 7.05 22.14
CA GLY A 109 1.38 8.07 23.15
C GLY A 109 1.43 7.64 24.62
N GLY A 110 1.93 6.46 24.97
CA GLY A 110 1.89 6.02 26.37
C GLY A 110 2.80 4.85 26.71
N GLY A 111 4.01 5.16 27.15
CA GLY A 111 4.90 4.25 27.87
C GLY A 111 5.78 5.07 28.83
N TYR A 112 5.49 4.93 30.12
CA TYR A 112 6.17 5.41 31.33
C TYR A 112 7.67 5.74 31.23
#